data_AF-A0A662HZQ4-F1
#
_entry.id   AF-A0A662HZQ4-F1
#
_cell.length_a   1.000
_cell.length_b   1.000
_cell.length_c   1.000
_cell.angle_alpha   90.00
_cell.angle_beta   90.00
_cell.angle_gamma   90.00
#
_symmetry.space_group_name_H-M   'P 1'
#
loop_
_entity.id
_entity.type
_entity.pdbx_description
1 polymer ?
#
loop_
_entity_poly.entity_id
_entity_poly.type
_entity_poly.pdbx_seq_one_letter_code
_entity_poly.pdbx_strand_id
1 'polypeptide(L)'
;MSEYTTGAKAGALAGAISTIISIIWSYYVSSMLIEEVFKHIANVSSEALGMVKVFMAIGFIIGYIIDVGICVVVGILCTKVIVSLKYSWPIQGVIAAIIFFVINQVIGLAGSAFGSSIQNIPPELVEKIGYLTPVSYIVSLISALVFGLIYAYFMAKWLKQ
;
A
#
# COMPACT_ATOMS: atom_id res chain seq x y z
N MET A 1 28.74 2.93 2.10
CA MET A 1 27.64 3.53 1.32
C MET A 1 27.06 4.68 2.14
N SER A 2 26.60 5.80 1.55
CA SER A 2 26.06 6.91 2.39
C SER A 2 24.78 6.48 3.11
N GLU A 3 24.49 7.05 4.29
CA GLU A 3 23.30 6.70 5.09
C GLU A 3 22.00 6.83 4.29
N TYR A 4 21.87 7.90 3.49
CA TYR A 4 20.69 8.15 2.65
C TYR A 4 20.60 7.18 1.47
N THR A 5 21.72 6.77 0.89
CA THR A 5 21.74 5.71 -0.15
C THR A 5 21.29 4.38 0.44
N THR A 6 21.72 4.06 1.67
CA THR A 6 21.29 2.87 2.41
C THR A 6 19.80 2.94 2.72
N GLY A 7 19.32 4.08 3.19
CA GLY A 7 17.91 4.35 3.43
C GLY A 7 17.05 4.19 2.18
N ALA A 8 17.47 4.77 1.05
CA ALA A 8 16.79 4.63 -0.23
C ALA A 8 16.68 3.17 -0.67
N LYS A 9 17.79 2.42 -0.61
CA LYS A 9 17.84 1.01 -1.01
C LYS A 9 17.00 0.13 -0.09
N ALA A 10 17.07 0.34 1.22
CA ALA A 10 16.27 -0.39 2.20
C ALA A 10 14.77 -0.08 2.01
N GLY A 11 14.44 1.19 1.75
CA GLY A 11 13.09 1.65 1.45
C GLY A 11 12.53 1.02 0.17
N ALA A 12 13.34 0.91 -0.89
CA ALA A 12 12.93 0.25 -2.13
C ALA A 12 12.56 -1.23 -1.90
N LEU A 13 13.40 -1.98 -1.17
CA LEU A 13 13.17 -3.40 -0.90
C LEU A 13 11.98 -3.64 0.04
N ALA A 14 11.92 -2.88 1.13
CA ALA A 14 10.81 -2.94 2.06
C ALA A 14 9.50 -2.56 1.37
N GLY A 15 9.55 -1.51 0.54
CA GLY A 15 8.45 -1.04 -0.30
C GLY A 15 7.96 -2.14 -1.22
N ALA A 16 8.85 -2.67 -2.06
CA ALA A 16 8.55 -3.74 -3.01
C ALA A 16 7.80 -4.92 -2.38
N ILE A 17 8.20 -5.36 -1.18
CA ILE A 17 7.56 -6.47 -0.48
C ILE A 17 6.21 -6.05 0.11
N SER A 18 6.15 -4.89 0.79
CA SER A 18 4.92 -4.39 1.40
C SER A 18 3.83 -4.08 0.36
N THR A 19 4.21 -3.53 -0.80
CA THR A 19 3.30 -3.21 -1.90
C THR A 19 2.66 -4.46 -2.51
N ILE A 20 3.35 -5.61 -2.53
CA ILE A 20 2.76 -6.88 -2.99
C ILE A 20 1.54 -7.25 -2.13
N ILE A 21 1.63 -7.08 -0.81
CA ILE A 21 0.51 -7.34 0.11
C ILE A 21 -0.67 -6.42 -0.23
N SER A 22 -0.39 -5.12 -0.41
CA SER A 22 -1.40 -4.12 -0.77
C SER A 22 -2.05 -4.40 -2.12
N ILE A 23 -1.29 -4.88 -3.12
CA ILE A 23 -1.82 -5.24 -4.44
C ILE A 23 -2.74 -6.46 -4.37
N ILE A 24 -2.34 -7.51 -3.66
CA ILE A 24 -3.17 -8.71 -3.51
C ILE A 24 -4.53 -8.33 -2.90
N TRP A 25 -4.51 -7.52 -1.84
CA TRP A 25 -5.73 -7.04 -1.20
C TRP A 25 -6.56 -6.14 -2.12
N SER A 26 -5.92 -5.17 -2.77
CA SER A 26 -6.62 -4.22 -3.64
C SER A 26 -7.21 -4.90 -4.86
N TYR A 27 -6.54 -5.91 -5.42
CA TYR A 27 -7.06 -6.73 -6.50
C TYR A 27 -8.28 -7.54 -6.05
N TYR A 28 -8.23 -8.17 -4.87
CA TYR A 28 -9.36 -8.89 -4.30
C TYR A 28 -10.58 -7.98 -4.12
N VAL A 29 -10.41 -6.84 -3.44
CA VAL A 29 -11.47 -5.87 -3.19
C VAL A 29 -12.03 -5.32 -4.49
N SER A 30 -11.17 -4.87 -5.41
CA SER A 30 -11.61 -4.26 -6.66
C SER A 30 -12.28 -5.27 -7.59
N SER A 31 -11.82 -6.52 -7.65
CA SER A 31 -12.47 -7.58 -8.43
C SER A 31 -13.87 -7.87 -7.90
N MET A 32 -14.02 -7.94 -6.57
CA MET A 32 -15.33 -8.15 -5.94
C MET A 32 -16.28 -6.97 -6.22
N LEU A 33 -15.81 -5.73 -6.10
CA LEU A 33 -16.61 -4.53 -6.37
C LEU A 33 -17.05 -4.47 -7.83
N ILE A 34 -16.15 -4.77 -8.77
CA ILE A 34 -16.47 -4.75 -10.20
C ILE A 34 -17.43 -5.87 -10.59
N GLU A 35 -17.28 -7.07 -10.02
CA GLU A 35 -18.28 -8.13 -10.20
C GLU A 35 -19.66 -7.70 -9.72
N GLU A 36 -19.74 -7.01 -8.57
CA GLU A 36 -21.01 -6.55 -8.03
C GLU A 36 -21.62 -5.44 -8.90
N VAL A 37 -20.82 -4.47 -9.33
CA VAL A 37 -21.26 -3.40 -10.24
C VAL A 37 -21.78 -4.00 -11.56
N PHE A 38 -21.08 -4.98 -12.13
CA PHE A 38 -21.45 -5.58 -13.41
C PHE A 38 -22.73 -6.42 -13.34
N LYS A 39 -23.02 -7.06 -12.19
CA LYS A 39 -24.32 -7.73 -11.97
C LYS A 39 -25.49 -6.75 -12.03
N HIS A 40 -25.29 -5.53 -11.55
CA HIS A 40 -26.33 -4.50 -11.46
C HIS A 40 -26.55 -3.72 -12.77
N ILE A 41 -25.61 -3.75 -13.71
CA ILE A 41 -25.71 -2.97 -14.96
C ILE A 41 -26.55 -3.68 -16.04
N ALA A 42 -26.86 -4.97 -15.89
CA ALA A 42 -27.56 -5.83 -16.86
C ALA A 42 -26.89 -5.87 -18.27
N ASN A 43 -26.76 -7.08 -18.84
CA ASN A 43 -26.20 -7.32 -20.19
C ASN A 43 -24.71 -7.01 -20.43
N VAL A 44 -23.84 -7.14 -19.43
CA VAL A 44 -22.39 -7.14 -19.69
C VAL A 44 -21.90 -8.57 -19.94
N SER A 45 -21.30 -8.82 -21.11
CA SER A 45 -20.77 -10.15 -21.45
C SER A 45 -19.62 -10.55 -20.53
N SER A 46 -19.43 -11.86 -20.33
CA SER A 46 -18.32 -12.41 -19.55
C SER A 46 -16.95 -11.99 -20.09
N GLU A 47 -16.85 -11.78 -21.41
CA GLU A 47 -15.65 -11.26 -22.08
C GLU A 47 -15.34 -9.82 -21.69
N ALA A 48 -16.34 -8.94 -21.59
CA ALA A 48 -16.15 -7.56 -21.17
C ALA A 48 -15.70 -7.47 -19.71
N LEU A 49 -16.25 -8.31 -18.82
CA LEU A 49 -15.78 -8.43 -17.43
C LEU A 49 -14.33 -8.94 -17.37
N GLY A 50 -13.97 -9.92 -18.20
CA GLY A 50 -12.61 -10.43 -18.31
C GLY A 50 -11.61 -9.35 -18.74
N MET A 51 -11.95 -8.56 -19.75
CA MET A 51 -11.11 -7.45 -20.23
C MET A 51 -10.91 -6.37 -19.16
N VAL A 52 -11.96 -6.01 -18.42
CA VAL A 52 -11.88 -5.03 -17.33
C VAL A 52 -10.91 -5.50 -16.24
N LYS A 53 -10.99 -6.77 -15.83
CA LYS A 53 -10.06 -7.35 -14.84
C LYS A 53 -8.60 -7.34 -15.32
N VAL A 54 -8.36 -7.57 -16.62
CA VAL A 54 -7.02 -7.47 -17.22
C VAL A 54 -6.51 -6.03 -17.19
N PHE A 55 -7.34 -5.05 -17.55
CA PHE A 55 -6.96 -3.63 -17.46
C PHE A 55 -6.66 -3.19 -16.01
N MET A 56 -7.42 -3.68 -15.04
CA MET A 56 -7.13 -3.44 -13.63
C MET A 56 -5.78 -4.00 -13.20
N ALA A 57 -5.44 -5.21 -13.64
CA ALA A 57 -4.14 -5.82 -13.33
C ALA A 57 -2.98 -4.96 -13.85
N ILE A 58 -3.10 -4.38 -15.05
CA ILE A 58 -2.11 -3.43 -15.58
C ILE A 58 -2.05 -2.16 -14.72
N GLY A 59 -3.20 -1.63 -14.29
CA GLY A 59 -3.27 -0.50 -13.36
C GLY A 59 -2.52 -0.77 -12.05
N PHE A 60 -2.64 -1.97 -11.49
CA PHE A 60 -1.90 -2.38 -10.29
C PHE A 60 -0.39 -2.46 -10.52
N ILE A 61 0.08 -2.87 -11.71
CA ILE A 61 1.51 -2.88 -12.04
C ILE A 61 2.07 -1.46 -12.11
N ILE A 62 1.34 -0.52 -12.70
CA ILE A 62 1.76 0.89 -12.74
C ILE A 62 1.77 1.47 -11.32
N GLY A 63 0.70 1.22 -10.56
CA GLY A 63 0.60 1.60 -9.15
C GLY A 63 1.76 1.05 -8.31
N TYR A 64 2.16 -0.21 -8.54
CA TYR A 64 3.30 -0.84 -7.88
C TYR A 64 4.58 -0.01 -8.01
N ILE A 65 4.92 0.41 -9.24
CA ILE A 65 6.15 1.15 -9.51
C ILE A 65 6.13 2.50 -8.79
N ILE A 66 4.98 3.18 -8.79
CA ILE A 66 4.79 4.46 -8.11
C ILE A 66 4.93 4.27 -6.59
N ASP A 67 4.28 3.27 -6.01
CA ASP A 67 4.34 2.96 -4.58
C ASP A 67 5.76 2.63 -4.12
N VAL A 68 6.51 1.85 -4.89
CA VAL A 68 7.92 1.57 -4.59
C VAL A 68 8.74 2.86 -4.62
N GLY A 69 8.48 3.76 -5.58
CA GLY A 69 9.09 5.09 -5.62
C GLY A 69 8.79 5.93 -4.38
N ILE A 70 7.54 5.93 -3.91
CA ILE A 70 7.13 6.60 -2.66
C ILE A 70 7.88 5.98 -1.46
N CYS A 71 7.97 4.65 -1.42
CA CYS A 71 8.69 3.93 -0.36
C CYS A 71 10.19 4.26 -0.31
N VAL A 72 10.82 4.56 -1.45
CA VAL A 72 12.20 5.08 -1.49
C VAL A 72 12.28 6.43 -0.79
N VAL A 73 11.37 7.35 -1.10
CA VAL A 73 11.30 8.68 -0.47
C VAL A 73 11.06 8.55 1.04
N VAL A 74 10.12 7.70 1.45
CA VAL A 74 9.86 7.40 2.87
C VAL A 74 11.11 6.80 3.53
N GLY A 75 11.80 5.86 2.88
CA GLY A 75 13.05 5.29 3.38
C GLY A 75 14.15 6.33 3.59
N ILE A 76 14.26 7.32 2.72
CA ILE A 76 15.19 8.46 2.90
C ILE A 76 14.77 9.30 4.12
N LEU A 77 13.49 9.63 4.24
CA LEU A 77 12.97 10.42 5.38
C LEU A 77 13.17 9.72 6.73
N CYS A 78 12.91 8.40 6.78
CA CYS A 78 13.07 7.59 7.98
C CYS A 78 14.54 7.40 8.40
N THR A 79 15.50 7.65 7.50
CA THR A 79 16.93 7.40 7.75
C THR A 79 17.43 8.19 8.95
N LYS A 80 17.16 9.50 9.00
CA LYS A 80 17.58 10.35 10.11
C LYS A 80 16.98 9.88 11.43
N VAL A 81 15.71 9.50 11.41
CA VAL A 81 15.00 9.02 12.60
C VAL A 81 15.65 7.73 13.10
N ILE A 82 15.87 6.74 12.23
CA ILE A 82 16.48 5.46 12.62
C ILE A 82 17.90 5.64 13.15
N VAL A 83 18.75 6.39 12.45
CA VAL A 83 20.17 6.54 12.83
C VAL A 83 20.32 7.31 14.15
N SER A 84 19.44 8.27 14.42
CA SER A 84 19.49 9.06 15.66
C SER A 84 19.02 8.31 16.91
N LEU A 85 18.20 7.26 16.76
CA LEU A 85 17.57 6.55 17.86
C LEU A 85 18.43 5.39 18.38
N LYS A 86 18.72 5.40 19.69
CA LYS A 86 19.45 4.31 20.39
C LYS A 86 18.53 3.14 20.77
N TYR A 87 17.74 2.65 19.84
CA TYR A 87 16.87 1.48 20.02
C TYR A 87 17.40 0.25 19.27
N SER A 88 16.92 -0.93 19.65
CA SER A 88 17.15 -2.13 18.85
C SER A 88 16.45 -2.04 17.50
N TRP A 89 16.99 -2.71 16.48
CA TRP A 89 16.44 -2.68 15.12
C TRP A 89 14.95 -3.05 15.03
N PRO A 90 14.37 -3.96 15.85
CA PRO A 90 12.94 -4.24 15.79
C PRO A 90 12.09 -3.04 16.23
N ILE A 91 12.52 -2.33 17.28
CA ILE A 91 11.83 -1.14 17.78
C ILE A 91 11.93 -0.01 16.75
N GLN A 92 13.11 0.20 16.15
CA GLN A 92 13.28 1.13 15.03
C GLN A 92 12.36 0.77 13.85
N GLY A 93 12.15 -0.52 13.59
CA GLY A 93 11.23 -1.03 12.58
C GLY A 93 9.77 -0.69 12.87
N VAL A 94 9.32 -0.82 14.12
CA VAL A 94 7.96 -0.39 14.52
C VAL A 94 7.78 1.11 14.33
N ILE A 95 8.79 1.92 14.66
CA ILE A 95 8.72 3.38 14.45
C ILE A 95 8.62 3.71 12.96
N ALA A 96 9.44 3.09 12.11
CA ALA A 96 9.36 3.26 10.66
C ALA A 96 8.00 2.80 10.09
N ALA A 97 7.43 1.71 10.63
CA ALA A 97 6.11 1.23 10.27
C ALA A 97 5.02 2.27 10.59
N ILE A 98 5.08 2.91 11.77
CA ILE A 98 4.13 3.96 12.15
C ILE A 98 4.24 5.16 11.20
N ILE A 99 5.45 5.61 10.88
CA ILE A 99 5.67 6.72 9.94
C ILE A 99 5.07 6.40 8.57
N PHE A 100 5.39 5.21 8.04
CA PHE A 100 4.87 4.76 6.75
C PHE A 100 3.35 4.61 6.77
N PHE A 101 2.77 4.05 7.84
CA PHE A 101 1.33 3.91 8.01
C PHE A 101 0.64 5.27 7.98
N VAL A 102 1.13 6.25 8.74
CA VAL A 102 0.56 7.62 8.77
C VAL A 102 0.62 8.27 7.39
N ILE A 103 1.75 8.18 6.70
CA ILE A 103 1.90 8.70 5.34
C ILE A 103 0.87 8.06 4.39
N ASN A 104 0.72 6.73 4.45
CA ASN A 104 -0.26 6.03 3.62
C ASN A 104 -1.71 6.42 3.93
N GLN A 105 -2.05 6.65 5.21
CA GLN A 105 -3.38 7.13 5.56
C GLN A 105 -3.64 8.54 5.02
N VAL A 106 -2.65 9.44 5.09
CA VAL A 106 -2.78 10.80 4.55
C VAL A 106 -2.94 10.78 3.03
N ILE A 107 -2.15 9.96 2.33
CA ILE A 107 -2.29 9.78 0.87
C ILE A 107 -3.67 9.18 0.53
N GLY A 108 -4.12 8.18 1.29
CA GLY A 108 -5.43 7.55 1.10
C GLY A 108 -6.60 8.51 1.30
N LEU A 109 -6.52 9.39 2.31
CA LEU A 109 -7.52 10.44 2.56
C LEU A 109 -7.52 11.51 1.45
N ALA A 110 -6.35 11.87 0.93
CA ALA A 110 -6.27 12.76 -0.23
C ALA A 110 -6.89 12.10 -1.47
N GLY A 111 -6.65 10.81 -1.70
CA GLY A 111 -7.24 10.05 -2.79
C GLY A 111 -8.76 9.92 -2.72
N SER A 112 -9.32 9.72 -1.52
CA SER A 112 -10.77 9.63 -1.33
C SER A 112 -11.50 10.96 -1.53
N ALA A 113 -10.84 12.09 -1.25
CA ALA A 113 -11.38 13.42 -1.55
C ALA A 113 -11.62 13.61 -3.07
N PHE A 114 -10.73 13.08 -3.93
CA PHE A 114 -10.93 13.08 -5.39
C PHE A 114 -12.01 12.09 -5.85
N GLY A 115 -12.22 10.99 -5.12
CA GLY A 115 -13.19 9.94 -5.44
C GLY A 115 -14.66 10.26 -5.09
N SER A 116 -14.92 11.34 -4.37
CA SER A 116 -16.27 11.78 -3.92
C SER A 116 -17.26 12.14 -5.03
N SER A 117 -16.85 12.00 -6.30
CA SER A 117 -17.66 12.29 -7.49
C SER A 117 -18.61 11.14 -7.92
N ILE A 118 -18.54 9.97 -7.28
CA ILE A 118 -19.38 8.81 -7.62
C ILE A 118 -20.65 8.81 -6.76
N GLN A 119 -21.65 9.62 -7.12
CA GLN A 119 -22.88 9.82 -6.32
C GLN A 119 -23.96 8.75 -6.48
N ASN A 120 -23.74 7.64 -7.19
CA ASN A 120 -24.75 6.61 -7.43
C ASN A 120 -24.19 5.19 -7.21
N ILE A 121 -23.72 4.89 -6.00
CA ILE A 121 -23.29 3.54 -5.63
C ILE A 121 -24.51 2.77 -5.11
N PRO A 122 -24.81 1.57 -5.65
CA PRO A 122 -25.90 0.72 -5.13
C PRO A 122 -25.77 0.46 -3.62
N PRO A 123 -26.89 0.38 -2.86
CA PRO A 123 -26.85 0.18 -1.40
C PRO A 123 -26.09 -1.08 -0.96
N GLU A 124 -26.21 -2.17 -1.73
CA GLU A 124 -25.50 -3.43 -1.48
C GLU A 124 -23.98 -3.28 -1.59
N LEU A 125 -23.52 -2.41 -2.49
CA LEU A 125 -22.10 -2.06 -2.62
C LEU A 125 -21.63 -1.20 -1.45
N VAL A 126 -22.47 -0.30 -0.94
CA VAL A 126 -22.16 0.51 0.25
C VAL A 126 -21.96 -0.37 1.49
N GLU A 127 -22.82 -1.36 1.69
CA GLU A 127 -22.70 -2.31 2.82
C GLU A 127 -21.42 -3.15 2.72
N LYS A 128 -21.12 -3.68 1.52
CA LYS A 128 -19.87 -4.44 1.28
C LYS A 128 -18.62 -3.59 1.47
N ILE A 129 -18.61 -2.35 0.97
CA ILE A 129 -17.48 -1.41 1.20
C ILE A 129 -17.35 -1.10 2.69
N GLY A 130 -18.47 -0.92 3.39
CA GLY A 130 -18.48 -0.71 4.84
C GLY A 130 -17.83 -1.85 5.60
N TYR A 131 -18.13 -3.11 5.25
CA TYR A 131 -17.52 -4.29 5.87
C TYR A 131 -16.02 -4.43 5.54
N LEU A 132 -15.60 -4.08 4.32
CA LEU A 132 -14.20 -4.18 3.90
C LEU A 132 -13.30 -3.07 4.46
N THR A 133 -13.88 -1.97 4.92
CA THR A 133 -13.13 -0.81 5.41
C THR A 133 -12.27 -1.14 6.65
N PRO A 134 -12.80 -1.75 7.73
CA PRO A 134 -12.00 -2.22 8.87
C PRO A 134 -10.89 -3.20 8.46
N VAL A 135 -11.20 -4.14 7.57
CA VAL A 135 -10.21 -5.14 7.10
C VAL A 135 -9.09 -4.45 6.31
N SER A 136 -9.42 -3.43 5.52
CA SER A 136 -8.44 -2.63 4.77
C SER A 136 -7.46 -1.89 5.69
N TYR A 137 -7.92 -1.39 6.85
CA TYR A 137 -7.03 -0.82 7.85
C TYR A 137 -6.08 -1.87 8.47
N ILE A 138 -6.58 -3.07 8.75
CA ILE A 138 -5.76 -4.18 9.27
C ILE A 138 -4.69 -4.59 8.24
N VAL A 139 -5.06 -4.74 6.97
CA VAL A 139 -4.11 -5.05 5.90
C VAL A 139 -3.08 -3.94 5.74
N SER A 140 -3.51 -2.67 5.80
CA SER A 140 -2.60 -1.52 5.76
C SER A 140 -1.61 -1.51 6.92
N LEU A 141 -2.06 -1.89 8.12
CA LEU A 141 -1.19 -2.02 9.29
C LEU A 141 -0.18 -3.17 9.12
N ILE A 142 -0.62 -4.33 8.62
CA ILE A 142 0.26 -5.47 8.33
C ILE A 142 1.32 -5.08 7.30
N SER A 143 0.91 -4.46 6.20
CA SER A 143 1.81 -3.98 5.15
C SER A 143 2.84 -3.00 5.71
N ALA A 144 2.41 -2.08 6.60
CA ALA A 144 3.31 -1.13 7.22
C ALA A 144 4.31 -1.77 8.20
N LEU A 145 3.87 -2.77 8.98
CA LEU A 145 4.77 -3.53 9.85
C LEU A 145 5.81 -4.31 9.05
N VAL A 146 5.39 -4.94 7.96
CA VAL A 146 6.30 -5.64 7.02
C VAL A 146 7.33 -4.66 6.45
N PHE A 147 6.88 -3.49 5.98
CA PHE A 147 7.77 -2.43 5.52
C PHE A 147 8.79 -2.04 6.60
N GLY A 148 8.31 -1.65 7.78
CA GLY A 148 9.16 -1.11 8.84
C GLY A 148 10.21 -2.11 9.34
N LEU A 149 9.82 -3.37 9.55
CA LEU A 149 10.73 -4.41 10.01
C LEU A 149 11.81 -4.76 8.98
N ILE A 150 11.43 -4.89 7.70
CA ILE A 150 12.37 -5.17 6.61
C ILE A 150 13.33 -3.99 6.44
N TYR A 151 12.80 -2.76 6.43
CA TYR A 151 13.58 -1.54 6.32
C TYR A 151 14.63 -1.44 7.44
N ALA A 152 14.21 -1.58 8.71
CA ALA A 152 15.11 -1.48 9.86
C ALA A 152 16.14 -2.62 9.91
N TYR A 153 15.77 -3.84 9.53
CA TYR A 153 16.70 -4.96 9.41
C TYR A 153 17.83 -4.65 8.41
N PHE A 154 17.48 -4.16 7.20
CA PHE A 154 18.48 -3.84 6.20
C PHE A 154 19.32 -2.61 6.56
N MET A 155 18.73 -1.60 7.18
CA MET A 155 19.46 -0.46 7.73
C MET A 155 20.50 -0.91 8.77
N ALA A 156 20.10 -1.75 9.73
CA ALA A 156 21.00 -2.28 10.76
C ALA A 156 22.11 -3.18 10.18
N LYS A 157 21.82 -3.91 9.10
CA LYS A 157 22.77 -4.79 8.42
C LYS A 157 23.79 -4.01 7.59
N TRP A 158 23.36 -3.01 6.84
CA TRP A 158 24.19 -2.31 5.86
C TRP A 158 24.91 -1.07 6.40
N LEU A 159 24.44 -0.47 7.49
CA LEU A 159 25.20 0.60 8.18
C LEU A 159 26.37 0.06 9.00
N LYS A 160 26.39 -1.24 9.31
CA LYS A 160 27.50 -1.90 10.02
C LYS A 160 28.61 -2.39 9.08
N GLN A 161 28.45 -2.18 7.77
CA GLN A 161 29.41 -2.52 6.71
C GLN A 161 30.08 -1.26 6.19
#